data_AF-A0A959RUI1-F1
#
_entry.id   AF-A0A959RUI1-F1
#
_cell.length_a   1.000
_cell.length_b   1.000
_cell.length_c   1.000
_cell.angle_alpha   90.00
_cell.angle_beta   90.00
_cell.angle_gamma   90.00
#
_symmetry.space_group_name_H-M   'P 1'
#
loop_
_entity.id
_entity.type
_entity.pdbx_description
1 polymer ?
#
loop_
_entity_poly.entity_id
_entity_poly.type
_entity_poly.pdbx_seq_one_letter_code
_entity_poly.pdbx_strand_id
1 'polypeptide(L)'
;ALNQSDNAEEEVKKANYPKIRMFYAARDNARMPNKDVYGKWDECTPEVASTFSAIAYYFGRELLNELNVPIGLLHFSWGGSPAQAWTNPKALEKTLEGQYYLEKFKEKIKSTPPGELPRNYRDPGANYYGMIKPLIPFGIKGAIWYQGENNVFEHEMYRNVFETLVNNWRDEWSQGDFPFYYVQLAPYNYSKPIVGAALREAQRECLDIKNTGMVVTLDIGNPEDIHPKNKLDVGKRLALLALAKTYGKDNLVYSGPLYKSMKVEENKIRLNFEHTGTGLFCKGEKLTHFTIAGKDQNFYSAEAVIDGPTILVSSDKVKIPVAVRFAFANSDEPNFYNKEGLPASTFRTDNWEIITEDKD
;
A
#
# COMPACT_ATOMS: atom_id res chain seq x y z
N ALA A 1 5.36 3.28 15.91
CA ALA A 1 4.94 4.58 16.48
C ALA A 1 5.90 5.68 16.04
N LEU A 2 5.62 6.97 16.28
CA LEU A 2 6.52 8.08 15.89
C LEU A 2 7.91 7.95 16.50
N ASN A 3 7.98 7.51 17.76
CA ASN A 3 9.25 7.26 18.45
C ASN A 3 10.10 6.10 17.86
N GLN A 4 9.59 5.38 16.86
CA GLN A 4 10.28 4.31 16.15
C GLN A 4 10.64 4.69 14.71
N SER A 5 10.29 5.90 14.25
CA SER A 5 10.69 6.35 12.91
C SER A 5 12.12 6.84 12.88
N ASP A 6 12.67 6.96 11.68
CA ASP A 6 13.88 7.77 11.47
C ASP A 6 13.60 9.20 11.96
N ASN A 7 14.63 9.84 12.53
CA ASN A 7 14.56 11.19 13.11
C ASN A 7 13.56 11.37 14.28
N ALA A 8 13.14 10.27 14.92
CA ALA A 8 12.16 10.27 16.01
C ALA A 8 12.44 11.31 17.10
N GLU A 9 13.69 11.45 17.55
CA GLU A 9 14.02 12.36 18.66
C GLU A 9 13.69 13.83 18.35
N GLU A 10 14.11 14.31 17.17
CA GLU A 10 13.86 15.68 16.76
C GLU A 10 12.36 15.90 16.47
N GLU A 11 11.74 14.93 15.81
CA GLU A 11 10.34 15.02 15.39
C GLU A 11 9.37 15.00 16.57
N VAL A 12 9.61 14.15 17.57
CA VAL A 12 8.82 14.12 18.80
C VAL A 12 8.93 15.45 19.55
N LYS A 13 10.14 16.02 19.70
CA LYS A 13 10.32 17.32 20.37
C LYS A 13 9.53 18.45 19.71
N LYS A 14 9.38 18.40 18.38
CA LYS A 14 8.65 19.40 17.58
C LYS A 14 7.14 19.13 17.45
N ALA A 15 6.65 17.98 17.90
CA ALA A 15 5.26 17.54 17.70
C ALA A 15 4.26 18.28 18.60
N ASN A 16 4.18 19.61 18.50
CA ASN A 16 3.28 20.46 19.27
C ASN A 16 2.34 21.24 18.34
N TYR A 17 1.26 20.58 17.90
CA TYR A 17 0.32 21.11 16.93
C TYR A 17 -1.11 21.14 17.51
N PRO A 18 -1.52 22.23 18.20
CA PRO A 18 -2.82 22.28 18.87
C PRO A 18 -4.02 22.26 17.91
N LYS A 19 -3.81 22.39 16.60
CA LYS A 19 -4.84 22.20 15.56
C LYS A 19 -4.94 20.75 15.06
N ILE A 20 -4.08 19.85 15.51
CA ILE A 20 -4.20 18.41 15.25
C ILE A 20 -4.85 17.74 16.46
N ARG A 21 -5.90 16.96 16.20
CA ARG A 21 -6.56 16.10 17.19
C ARG A 21 -6.28 14.65 16.82
N MET A 22 -5.83 13.87 17.79
CA MET A 22 -5.45 12.47 17.61
C MET A 22 -6.40 11.58 18.40
N PHE A 23 -7.04 10.64 17.73
CA PHE A 23 -7.82 9.59 18.37
C PHE A 23 -7.13 8.26 18.16
N TYR A 24 -6.69 7.63 19.25
CA TYR A 24 -6.17 6.26 19.18
C TYR A 24 -7.22 5.29 19.70
N ALA A 25 -7.75 4.45 18.81
CA ALA A 25 -8.72 3.42 19.16
C ALA A 25 -8.02 2.26 19.88
N ALA A 26 -8.58 1.85 21.02
CA ALA A 26 -8.24 0.60 21.65
C ALA A 26 -8.53 -0.56 20.69
N ARG A 27 -7.59 -1.50 20.64
CA ARG A 27 -7.72 -2.70 19.82
C ARG A 27 -8.77 -3.62 20.43
N ASP A 28 -9.81 -3.93 19.67
CA ASP A 28 -10.80 -4.93 20.04
C ASP A 28 -11.25 -5.69 18.79
N ASN A 29 -11.54 -6.97 18.97
CA ASN A 29 -11.99 -7.84 17.90
C ASN A 29 -13.24 -8.59 18.34
N ALA A 30 -14.21 -8.68 17.44
CA ALA A 30 -15.53 -9.18 17.78
C ALA A 30 -16.09 -10.07 16.67
N ARG A 31 -16.99 -10.99 17.03
CA ARG A 31 -17.73 -11.83 16.07
C ARG A 31 -19.01 -11.17 15.58
N MET A 32 -19.44 -10.13 16.29
CA MET A 32 -20.61 -9.30 16.00
C MET A 32 -20.26 -7.86 16.33
N PRO A 33 -20.94 -6.87 15.72
CA PRO A 33 -20.64 -5.46 15.96
C PRO A 33 -20.60 -5.11 17.45
N ASN A 34 -19.50 -4.51 17.87
CA ASN A 34 -19.42 -3.83 19.16
C ASN A 34 -20.38 -2.64 19.17
N LYS A 35 -20.75 -2.20 20.39
CA LYS A 35 -21.63 -1.03 20.56
C LYS A 35 -20.90 0.30 20.38
N ASP A 36 -19.60 0.33 20.69
CA ASP A 36 -18.81 1.55 20.72
C ASP A 36 -17.32 1.24 20.47
N VAL A 37 -16.55 2.28 20.18
CA VAL A 37 -15.08 2.25 20.11
C VAL A 37 -14.52 2.90 21.37
N TYR A 38 -13.69 2.17 22.10
CA TYR A 38 -12.95 2.75 23.22
C TYR A 38 -11.71 3.46 22.70
N GLY A 39 -11.48 4.69 23.14
CA GLY A 39 -10.32 5.50 22.78
C GLY A 39 -10.44 6.88 23.40
N LYS A 40 -9.44 7.74 23.17
CA LYS A 40 -9.48 9.13 23.62
C LYS A 40 -8.99 10.07 22.54
N TRP A 41 -9.61 11.25 22.50
CA TRP A 41 -9.12 12.38 21.72
C TRP A 41 -8.11 13.15 22.54
N ASP A 42 -6.91 13.30 22.00
CA ASP A 42 -5.85 14.11 22.59
C ASP A 42 -5.44 15.21 21.60
N GLU A 43 -4.89 16.31 22.14
CA GLU A 43 -4.16 17.28 21.32
C GLU A 43 -2.80 16.70 20.90
N CYS A 44 -2.28 17.11 19.74
CA CYS A 44 -0.93 16.73 19.34
C CYS A 44 0.11 17.45 20.20
N THR A 45 0.58 16.76 21.23
CA THR A 45 1.74 17.15 22.05
C THR A 45 2.89 16.16 21.82
N PRO A 46 4.14 16.50 22.19
CA PRO A 46 5.28 15.59 22.09
C PRO A 46 5.01 14.21 22.73
N GLU A 47 4.37 14.20 23.91
CA GLU A 47 4.04 12.97 24.64
C GLU A 47 3.05 12.08 23.87
N VAL A 48 1.96 12.68 23.39
CA VAL A 48 0.90 11.96 22.65
C VAL A 48 1.43 11.49 21.29
N ALA A 49 2.06 12.38 20.53
CA ALA A 49 2.54 12.09 19.19
C ALA A 49 3.62 10.99 19.19
N SER A 50 4.48 10.94 20.21
CA SER A 50 5.55 9.95 20.38
C SER A 50 5.06 8.50 20.21
N THR A 51 3.90 8.17 20.77
CA THR A 51 3.34 6.82 20.75
C THR A 51 2.29 6.60 19.66
N PHE A 52 1.86 7.66 18.98
CA PHE A 52 0.88 7.62 17.90
C PHE A 52 1.46 7.02 16.60
N SER A 53 0.61 6.75 15.62
CA SER A 53 1.04 6.35 14.27
C SER A 53 1.92 7.44 13.64
N ALA A 54 3.19 7.09 13.35
CA ALA A 54 4.15 7.99 12.70
C ALA A 54 3.63 8.49 11.35
N ILE A 55 3.10 7.59 10.54
CA ILE A 55 2.59 7.90 9.19
C ILE A 55 1.40 8.86 9.28
N ALA A 56 0.45 8.58 10.18
CA ALA A 56 -0.71 9.45 10.37
C ALA A 56 -0.31 10.83 10.89
N TYR A 57 0.65 10.88 11.83
CA TYR A 57 1.22 12.14 12.33
C TYR A 57 1.84 12.96 11.19
N TYR A 58 2.78 12.38 10.42
CA TYR A 58 3.43 13.09 9.32
C TYR A 58 2.41 13.54 8.28
N PHE A 59 1.48 12.66 7.87
CA PHE A 59 0.37 13.00 6.98
C PHE A 59 -0.44 14.20 7.48
N GLY A 60 -0.88 14.17 8.74
CA GLY A 60 -1.68 15.25 9.32
C GLY A 60 -0.92 16.56 9.49
N ARG A 61 0.38 16.49 9.82
CA ARG A 61 1.28 17.65 9.90
C ARG A 61 1.43 18.33 8.55
N GLU A 62 1.70 17.58 7.50
CA GLU A 62 1.82 18.14 6.14
C GLU A 62 0.49 18.77 5.69
N LEU A 63 -0.65 18.10 5.94
CA LEU A 63 -1.96 18.67 5.63
C LEU A 63 -2.26 19.95 6.42
N LEU A 64 -1.94 20.00 7.72
CA LEU A 64 -2.11 21.19 8.53
C LEU A 64 -1.30 22.36 7.97
N ASN A 65 -0.04 22.11 7.61
CA ASN A 65 0.84 23.14 7.06
C ASN A 65 0.29 23.72 5.74
N GLU A 66 -0.26 22.86 4.88
CA GLU A 66 -0.71 23.23 3.53
C GLU A 66 -2.13 23.79 3.45
N LEU A 67 -3.00 23.39 4.39
CA LEU A 67 -4.42 23.76 4.40
C LEU A 67 -4.77 24.76 5.50
N ASN A 68 -3.97 24.84 6.57
CA ASN A 68 -4.19 25.70 7.74
C ASN A 68 -5.58 25.52 8.42
N VAL A 69 -6.18 24.34 8.29
CA VAL A 69 -7.43 23.95 8.96
C VAL A 69 -7.15 22.90 10.04
N PRO A 70 -8.00 22.79 11.09
CA PRO A 70 -7.86 21.71 12.07
C PRO A 70 -7.92 20.33 11.42
N ILE A 71 -7.04 19.43 11.84
CA ILE A 71 -6.92 18.07 11.30
C ILE A 71 -7.26 17.05 12.38
N GLY A 72 -8.23 16.17 12.11
CA GLY A 72 -8.53 15.00 12.94
C GLY A 72 -7.86 13.75 12.38
N LEU A 73 -7.10 13.03 13.21
CA LEU A 73 -6.45 11.77 12.85
C LEU A 73 -7.06 10.63 13.66
N LEU A 74 -7.69 9.68 12.97
CA LEU A 74 -8.25 8.46 13.56
C LEU A 74 -7.27 7.31 13.35
N HIS A 75 -6.72 6.74 14.42
CA HIS A 75 -5.77 5.63 14.36
C HIS A 75 -6.43 4.30 14.73
N PHE A 76 -6.76 3.54 13.69
CA PHE A 76 -7.38 2.21 13.76
C PHE A 76 -6.46 1.20 13.09
N SER A 77 -5.53 0.60 13.85
CA SER A 77 -4.58 -0.37 13.29
C SER A 77 -4.28 -1.51 14.26
N TRP A 78 -4.06 -2.70 13.70
CA TRP A 78 -3.62 -3.87 14.44
C TRP A 78 -2.57 -4.63 13.63
N GLY A 79 -1.32 -4.64 14.11
CA GLY A 79 -0.23 -5.36 13.44
C GLY A 79 -0.56 -6.84 13.26
N GLY A 80 -0.23 -7.40 12.10
CA GLY A 80 -0.51 -8.80 11.78
C GLY A 80 -1.90 -9.07 11.17
N SER A 81 -2.78 -8.07 11.10
CA SER A 81 -4.12 -8.26 10.56
C SER A 81 -4.13 -8.29 9.02
N PRO A 82 -4.86 -9.24 8.40
CA PRO A 82 -5.06 -9.30 6.97
C PRO A 82 -6.29 -8.46 6.54
N ALA A 83 -6.39 -8.09 5.26
CA ALA A 83 -7.44 -7.19 4.77
C ALA A 83 -8.86 -7.68 5.09
N GLN A 84 -9.14 -8.97 4.94
CA GLN A 84 -10.45 -9.57 5.23
C GLN A 84 -10.90 -9.43 6.68
N ALA A 85 -9.98 -9.19 7.64
CA ALA A 85 -10.35 -8.94 9.03
C ALA A 85 -11.03 -7.57 9.22
N TRP A 86 -10.83 -6.64 8.28
CA TRP A 86 -11.34 -5.27 8.30
C TRP A 86 -12.56 -5.07 7.38
N THR A 87 -13.05 -6.14 6.77
CA THR A 87 -14.19 -6.12 5.84
C THR A 87 -15.41 -6.78 6.46
N ASN A 88 -16.59 -6.22 6.26
CA ASN A 88 -17.84 -6.86 6.67
C ASN A 88 -17.95 -8.28 6.07
N PRO A 89 -18.15 -9.34 6.87
CA PRO A 89 -18.35 -10.69 6.35
C PRO A 89 -19.46 -10.79 5.29
N LYS A 90 -20.55 -10.01 5.41
CA LYS A 90 -21.62 -9.98 4.40
C LYS A 90 -21.19 -9.37 3.07
N ALA A 91 -20.16 -8.52 3.06
CA ALA A 91 -19.58 -8.01 1.82
C ALA A 91 -18.64 -9.07 1.21
N LEU A 92 -17.84 -9.75 2.04
CA LEU A 92 -16.98 -10.86 1.61
C LEU A 92 -17.78 -11.99 0.95
N GLU A 93 -18.96 -12.33 1.48
CA GLU A 93 -19.87 -13.34 0.92
C GLU A 93 -20.23 -13.11 -0.56
N LYS A 94 -20.12 -11.87 -1.06
CA LYS A 94 -20.50 -11.49 -2.42
C LYS A 94 -19.41 -11.74 -3.47
N THR A 95 -18.22 -12.21 -3.06
CA THR A 95 -17.07 -12.43 -3.95
C THR A 95 -16.50 -13.83 -3.74
N LEU A 96 -15.90 -14.42 -4.77
CA LEU A 96 -15.30 -15.76 -4.67
C LEU A 96 -14.11 -15.76 -3.69
N GLU A 97 -13.29 -14.72 -3.75
CA GLU A 97 -12.12 -14.52 -2.89
C GLU A 97 -12.55 -14.29 -1.43
N GLY A 98 -13.62 -13.53 -1.20
CA GLY A 98 -14.18 -13.37 0.15
C GLY A 98 -14.76 -14.68 0.70
N GLN A 99 -15.48 -15.44 -0.14
CA GLN A 99 -16.00 -16.76 0.23
C GLN A 99 -14.88 -17.74 0.62
N TYR A 100 -13.72 -17.71 -0.07
CA TYR A 100 -12.56 -18.51 0.29
C TYR A 100 -12.14 -18.31 1.76
N TYR A 101 -12.01 -17.06 2.21
CA TYR A 101 -11.64 -16.78 3.60
C TYR A 101 -12.73 -17.19 4.60
N LEU A 102 -14.01 -17.03 4.22
CA LEU A 102 -15.13 -17.42 5.06
C LEU A 102 -15.24 -18.94 5.20
N GLU A 103 -15.00 -19.72 4.14
CA GLU A 103 -14.98 -21.18 4.20
C GLU A 103 -13.82 -21.70 5.04
N LYS A 104 -12.60 -21.17 4.87
CA LYS A 104 -11.47 -21.48 5.77
C LYS A 104 -11.81 -21.21 7.24
N PHE A 105 -12.50 -20.10 7.51
CA PHE A 105 -12.94 -19.78 8.87
C PHE A 105 -14.03 -20.75 9.37
N LYS A 106 -14.99 -21.14 8.52
CA LYS A 106 -15.99 -22.17 8.85
C LYS A 106 -15.35 -23.53 9.14
N GLU A 107 -14.33 -23.94 8.39
CA GLU A 107 -13.57 -25.16 8.64
C GLU A 107 -12.86 -25.11 9.99
N LYS A 108 -12.19 -23.98 10.29
CA LYS A 108 -11.56 -23.73 11.60
C LYS A 108 -12.59 -23.83 12.74
N ILE A 109 -13.81 -23.31 12.57
CA ILE A 109 -14.88 -23.46 13.56
C ILE A 109 -15.24 -24.94 13.75
N LYS A 110 -15.46 -25.68 12.65
CA LYS A 110 -15.81 -27.11 12.70
C LYS A 110 -14.73 -27.97 13.35
N SER A 111 -13.46 -27.63 13.14
CA SER A 111 -12.33 -28.36 13.71
C SER A 111 -12.00 -27.97 15.16
N THR A 112 -12.67 -26.96 15.73
CA THR A 112 -12.42 -26.49 17.10
C THR A 112 -13.54 -26.95 18.03
N PRO A 113 -13.24 -27.51 19.22
CA PRO A 113 -14.28 -27.91 20.16
C PRO A 113 -15.22 -26.75 20.54
N PRO A 114 -16.52 -27.03 20.77
CA PRO A 114 -17.48 -26.02 21.22
C PRO A 114 -17.01 -25.30 22.48
N GLY A 115 -17.06 -23.97 22.47
CA GLY A 115 -16.60 -23.12 23.58
C GLY A 115 -15.10 -22.83 23.60
N GLU A 116 -14.29 -23.51 22.77
CA GLU A 116 -12.83 -23.35 22.76
C GLU A 116 -12.30 -22.48 21.63
N LEU A 117 -13.14 -22.03 20.69
CA LEU A 117 -12.70 -21.18 19.60
C LEU A 117 -12.20 -19.82 20.13
N PRO A 118 -10.89 -19.51 20.04
CA PRO A 118 -10.39 -18.24 20.52
C PRO A 118 -10.88 -17.10 19.63
N ARG A 119 -11.04 -15.91 20.21
CA ARG A 119 -11.16 -14.68 19.42
C ARG A 119 -9.82 -14.43 18.73
N ASN A 120 -9.82 -14.26 17.41
CA ASN A 120 -8.62 -13.92 16.66
C ASN A 120 -8.89 -12.69 15.79
N TYR A 121 -8.06 -11.65 15.95
CA TYR A 121 -8.18 -10.38 15.23
C TYR A 121 -7.83 -10.51 13.74
N ARG A 122 -7.39 -11.70 13.30
CA ARG A 122 -7.13 -12.06 11.90
C ARG A 122 -8.30 -12.79 11.25
N ASP A 123 -9.31 -13.20 12.02
CA ASP A 123 -10.49 -13.85 11.46
C ASP A 123 -11.27 -12.85 10.58
N PRO A 124 -11.94 -13.30 9.50
CA PRO A 124 -12.74 -12.43 8.64
C PRO A 124 -13.75 -11.60 9.43
N GLY A 125 -13.74 -10.28 9.21
CA GLY A 125 -14.61 -9.32 9.89
C GLY A 125 -14.32 -9.04 11.36
N ALA A 126 -13.31 -9.65 11.98
CA ALA A 126 -13.07 -9.52 13.41
C ALA A 126 -12.76 -8.08 13.84
N ASN A 127 -11.88 -7.38 13.11
CA ASN A 127 -11.54 -5.97 13.37
C ASN A 127 -12.61 -5.03 12.83
N TYR A 128 -13.29 -5.42 11.74
CA TYR A 128 -14.45 -4.68 11.25
C TYR A 128 -15.50 -4.56 12.35
N TYR A 129 -15.94 -5.66 12.93
CA TYR A 129 -16.94 -5.65 13.99
C TYR A 129 -16.45 -5.04 15.29
N GLY A 130 -15.18 -5.25 15.64
CA GLY A 130 -14.61 -4.73 16.88
C GLY A 130 -14.37 -3.23 16.86
N MET A 131 -13.98 -2.67 15.71
CA MET A 131 -13.42 -1.31 15.63
C MET A 131 -14.07 -0.41 14.56
N ILE A 132 -14.37 -0.93 13.37
CA ILE A 132 -14.84 -0.12 12.23
C ILE A 132 -16.36 0.09 12.29
N LYS A 133 -17.12 -0.98 12.47
CA LYS A 133 -18.58 -0.92 12.56
C LYS A 133 -19.11 0.00 13.66
N PRO A 134 -18.59 -0.03 14.91
CA PRO A 134 -19.01 0.91 15.94
C PRO A 134 -18.59 2.36 15.67
N LEU A 135 -17.59 2.61 14.81
CA LEU A 135 -17.20 3.97 14.42
C LEU A 135 -18.22 4.60 13.45
N ILE A 136 -18.92 3.80 12.65
CA ILE A 136 -19.93 4.28 11.70
C ILE A 136 -21.16 4.80 12.49
N PRO A 137 -21.65 6.04 12.24
CA PRO A 137 -21.41 6.88 11.06
C PRO A 137 -20.54 8.12 11.33
N PHE A 138 -19.52 8.05 12.18
CA PHE A 138 -18.61 9.19 12.42
C PHE A 138 -18.05 9.72 11.09
N GLY A 139 -18.21 11.03 10.85
CA GLY A 139 -17.84 11.66 9.59
C GLY A 139 -16.33 11.59 9.34
N ILE A 140 -15.94 11.19 8.14
CA ILE A 140 -14.53 11.08 7.72
C ILE A 140 -14.33 11.74 6.37
N LYS A 141 -13.15 12.32 6.16
CA LYS A 141 -12.78 12.87 4.85
C LYS A 141 -12.20 11.82 3.91
N GLY A 142 -11.66 10.72 4.45
CA GLY A 142 -10.98 9.67 3.72
C GLY A 142 -10.30 8.67 4.64
N ALA A 143 -9.66 7.66 4.04
CA ALA A 143 -8.86 6.66 4.75
C ALA A 143 -7.44 6.59 4.17
N ILE A 144 -6.46 6.42 5.06
CA ILE A 144 -5.12 5.96 4.67
C ILE A 144 -4.94 4.50 5.08
N TRP A 145 -4.36 3.68 4.20
CA TRP A 145 -4.27 2.24 4.38
C TRP A 145 -2.86 1.72 4.09
N TYR A 146 -2.22 1.09 5.08
CA TYR A 146 -0.93 0.44 4.89
C TYR A 146 -0.97 -0.95 5.49
N GLN A 147 -1.22 -1.92 4.61
CA GLN A 147 -1.35 -3.31 4.95
C GLN A 147 -1.11 -4.14 3.69
N GLY A 148 -0.58 -5.33 3.86
CA GLY A 148 -0.54 -6.36 2.82
C GLY A 148 0.30 -7.56 3.23
N GLU A 149 1.17 -7.39 4.22
CA GLU A 149 2.14 -8.36 4.72
C GLU A 149 1.52 -9.71 5.07
N ASN A 150 0.27 -9.74 5.54
CA ASN A 150 -0.46 -10.96 5.88
C ASN A 150 -1.38 -11.47 4.77
N ASN A 151 -1.23 -10.94 3.56
CA ASN A 151 -1.89 -11.38 2.33
C ASN A 151 -0.87 -11.70 1.22
N VAL A 152 0.44 -11.62 1.48
CA VAL A 152 1.50 -11.85 0.47
C VAL A 152 1.42 -13.23 -0.18
N PHE A 153 1.04 -14.25 0.59
CA PHE A 153 0.91 -15.63 0.10
C PHE A 153 -0.42 -15.90 -0.60
N GLU A 154 -1.35 -14.94 -0.57
CA GLU A 154 -2.63 -14.96 -1.26
C GLU A 154 -2.78 -13.71 -2.15
N HIS A 155 -1.68 -13.26 -2.77
CA HIS A 155 -1.62 -12.00 -3.51
C HIS A 155 -2.65 -11.91 -4.65
N GLU A 156 -2.96 -13.04 -5.31
CA GLU A 156 -3.96 -13.13 -6.38
C GLU A 156 -5.35 -12.69 -5.92
N MET A 157 -5.65 -12.90 -4.63
CA MET A 157 -6.94 -12.52 -4.04
C MET A 157 -6.97 -11.06 -3.59
N TYR A 158 -5.81 -10.43 -3.42
CA TYR A 158 -5.70 -9.15 -2.71
C TYR A 158 -6.49 -8.04 -3.38
N ARG A 159 -6.42 -7.92 -4.72
CA ARG A 159 -7.15 -6.88 -5.46
C ARG A 159 -8.65 -6.93 -5.16
N ASN A 160 -9.27 -8.11 -5.28
CA ASN A 160 -10.70 -8.30 -5.04
C ASN A 160 -11.07 -8.11 -3.56
N VAL A 161 -10.23 -8.58 -2.63
CA VAL A 161 -10.47 -8.38 -1.18
C VAL A 161 -10.38 -6.90 -0.81
N PHE A 162 -9.38 -6.18 -1.33
CA PHE A 162 -9.21 -4.76 -1.07
C PHE A 162 -10.31 -3.92 -1.72
N GLU A 163 -10.71 -4.23 -2.95
CA GLU A 163 -11.89 -3.63 -3.59
C GLU A 163 -13.16 -3.85 -2.79
N THR A 164 -13.37 -5.07 -2.28
CA THR A 164 -14.50 -5.39 -1.39
C THR A 164 -14.45 -4.58 -0.10
N LEU A 165 -13.27 -4.41 0.50
CA LEU A 165 -13.07 -3.58 1.71
C LEU A 165 -13.46 -2.12 1.44
N VAL A 166 -12.90 -1.53 0.39
CA VAL A 166 -13.11 -0.12 0.03
C VAL A 166 -14.59 0.15 -0.25
N ASN A 167 -15.21 -0.68 -1.08
CA ASN A 167 -16.62 -0.53 -1.43
C ASN A 167 -17.53 -0.79 -0.21
N ASN A 168 -17.21 -1.79 0.61
CA ASN A 168 -17.96 -2.04 1.84
C ASN A 168 -17.95 -0.83 2.79
N TRP A 169 -16.79 -0.21 3.01
CA TRP A 169 -16.72 0.96 3.89
C TRP A 169 -17.48 2.14 3.29
N ARG A 170 -17.37 2.40 1.98
CA ARG A 170 -18.14 3.46 1.31
C ARG A 170 -19.65 3.27 1.45
N ASP A 171 -20.13 2.05 1.23
CA ASP A 171 -21.54 1.70 1.38
C ASP A 171 -22.03 1.93 2.82
N GLU A 172 -21.30 1.40 3.81
CA GLU A 172 -21.70 1.44 5.22
C GLU A 172 -21.63 2.86 5.81
N TRP A 173 -20.66 3.68 5.39
CA TRP A 173 -20.62 5.09 5.78
C TRP A 173 -21.67 5.94 5.08
N SER A 174 -22.08 5.56 3.86
CA SER A 174 -23.04 6.33 3.05
C SER A 174 -22.64 7.80 2.85
N GLN A 175 -21.33 8.07 2.69
CA GLN A 175 -20.74 9.40 2.45
C GLN A 175 -20.15 9.54 1.04
N GLY A 176 -20.65 8.75 0.08
CA GLY A 176 -20.14 8.68 -1.28
C GLY A 176 -18.77 8.01 -1.37
N ASP A 177 -18.08 8.27 -2.49
CA ASP A 177 -16.80 7.63 -2.80
C ASP A 177 -15.63 8.36 -2.12
N PHE A 178 -15.59 8.40 -0.79
CA PHE A 178 -14.49 9.06 -0.08
C PHE A 178 -13.12 8.45 -0.48
N PRO A 179 -12.05 9.26 -0.49
CA PRO A 179 -10.72 8.83 -0.94
C PRO A 179 -10.13 7.72 -0.07
N PHE A 180 -9.53 6.74 -0.72
CA PHE A 180 -8.76 5.66 -0.10
C PHE A 180 -7.32 5.70 -0.61
N TYR A 181 -6.39 6.23 0.18
CA TYR A 181 -4.98 6.32 -0.19
C TYR A 181 -4.18 5.23 0.52
N TYR A 182 -3.53 4.38 -0.24
CA TYR A 182 -2.84 3.22 0.30
C TYR A 182 -1.36 3.22 -0.05
N VAL A 183 -0.61 2.37 0.65
CA VAL A 183 0.84 2.28 0.52
C VAL A 183 1.18 0.91 -0.05
N GLN A 184 1.86 0.89 -1.19
CA GLN A 184 2.46 -0.32 -1.76
C GLN A 184 3.48 -0.88 -0.77
N LEU A 185 3.57 -2.20 -0.63
CA LEU A 185 4.50 -2.79 0.34
C LEU A 185 5.95 -2.39 0.06
N ALA A 186 6.68 -2.18 1.14
CA ALA A 186 8.11 -1.99 1.09
C ALA A 186 8.83 -3.30 0.74
N PRO A 187 10.05 -3.22 0.17
CA PRO A 187 10.95 -4.35 0.04
C PRO A 187 11.16 -5.06 1.38
N TYR A 188 10.96 -6.38 1.38
CA TYR A 188 11.20 -7.26 2.53
C TYR A 188 11.48 -8.68 2.03
N ASN A 189 12.40 -9.39 2.67
CA ASN A 189 12.76 -10.76 2.31
C ASN A 189 11.72 -11.78 2.84
N TYR A 190 10.75 -12.13 1.99
CA TYR A 190 9.79 -13.21 2.28
C TYR A 190 10.40 -14.59 2.00
N SER A 191 9.87 -15.60 2.69
CA SER A 191 10.34 -16.99 2.61
C SER A 191 10.10 -17.69 1.25
N LYS A 192 9.23 -17.13 0.40
CA LYS A 192 8.96 -17.63 -0.95
C LYS A 192 9.44 -16.61 -1.98
N PRO A 193 9.97 -17.03 -3.15
CA PRO A 193 10.41 -16.08 -4.17
C PRO A 193 9.23 -15.23 -4.66
N ILE A 194 9.52 -13.96 -4.96
CA ILE A 194 8.66 -12.99 -5.67
C ILE A 194 7.26 -12.70 -5.10
N VAL A 195 6.79 -13.35 -4.02
CA VAL A 195 5.47 -13.09 -3.41
C VAL A 195 5.25 -11.63 -3.02
N GLY A 196 6.31 -10.95 -2.57
CA GLY A 196 6.27 -9.51 -2.27
C GLY A 196 6.05 -8.69 -3.54
N ALA A 197 6.75 -9.01 -4.64
CA ALA A 197 6.54 -8.35 -5.92
C ALA A 197 5.15 -8.61 -6.51
N ALA A 198 4.65 -9.84 -6.38
CA ALA A 198 3.32 -10.22 -6.82
C ALA A 198 2.22 -9.45 -6.05
N LEU A 199 2.37 -9.30 -4.74
CA LEU A 199 1.46 -8.45 -3.96
C LEU A 199 1.58 -6.96 -4.31
N ARG A 200 2.80 -6.45 -4.53
CA ARG A 200 2.99 -5.06 -4.98
C ARG A 200 2.29 -4.81 -6.32
N GLU A 201 2.31 -5.78 -7.23
CA GLU A 201 1.53 -5.71 -8.47
C GLU A 201 0.02 -5.68 -8.19
N ALA A 202 -0.51 -6.58 -7.37
CA ALA A 202 -1.93 -6.55 -7.00
C ALA A 202 -2.34 -5.21 -6.34
N GLN A 203 -1.45 -4.62 -5.53
CA GLN A 203 -1.64 -3.27 -4.98
C GLN A 203 -1.61 -2.19 -6.07
N ARG A 204 -0.76 -2.30 -7.10
CA ARG A 204 -0.75 -1.38 -8.24
C ARG A 204 -2.07 -1.44 -9.01
N GLU A 205 -2.60 -2.65 -9.23
CA GLU A 205 -3.89 -2.85 -9.91
C GLU A 205 -5.09 -2.27 -9.14
N CYS A 206 -4.97 -2.09 -7.82
CA CYS A 206 -5.99 -1.40 -7.01
C CYS A 206 -6.14 0.10 -7.36
N LEU A 207 -5.28 0.67 -8.20
CA LEU A 207 -5.45 2.03 -8.74
C LEU A 207 -6.67 2.15 -9.66
N ASP A 208 -7.18 1.04 -10.19
CA ASP A 208 -8.42 1.02 -10.98
C ASP A 208 -9.67 1.29 -10.12
N ILE A 209 -9.57 1.08 -8.81
CA ILE A 209 -10.67 1.34 -7.88
C ILE A 209 -10.89 2.86 -7.81
N LYS A 210 -12.14 3.30 -7.97
CA LYS A 210 -12.48 4.72 -8.01
C LYS A 210 -11.98 5.45 -6.75
N ASN A 211 -11.49 6.68 -6.95
CA ASN A 211 -11.00 7.58 -5.90
C ASN A 211 -9.98 6.94 -4.95
N THR A 212 -9.06 6.13 -5.50
CA THR A 212 -7.89 5.64 -4.77
C THR A 212 -6.60 6.32 -5.25
N GLY A 213 -5.52 6.05 -4.53
CA GLY A 213 -4.17 6.49 -4.87
C GLY A 213 -3.16 5.68 -4.08
N MET A 214 -1.98 5.46 -4.67
CA MET A 214 -0.96 4.58 -4.12
C MET A 214 0.35 5.34 -3.88
N VAL A 215 0.92 5.16 -2.70
CA VAL A 215 2.30 5.55 -2.38
C VAL A 215 3.22 4.37 -2.64
N VAL A 216 4.28 4.60 -3.41
CA VAL A 216 5.36 3.63 -3.64
C VAL A 216 6.41 3.81 -2.55
N THR A 217 6.97 2.70 -2.03
CA THR A 217 7.99 2.69 -0.96
C THR A 217 9.20 1.80 -1.27
N LEU A 218 9.43 1.50 -2.54
CA LEU A 218 10.55 0.67 -3.01
C LEU A 218 11.94 1.24 -2.67
N ASP A 219 12.02 2.54 -2.40
CA ASP A 219 13.25 3.28 -2.12
C ASP A 219 13.50 3.55 -0.63
N ILE A 220 12.52 3.25 0.22
CA ILE A 220 12.53 3.56 1.66
C ILE A 220 12.10 2.33 2.49
N GLY A 221 12.38 1.14 1.96
CA GLY A 221 12.14 -0.13 2.61
C GLY A 221 13.29 -0.59 3.50
N ASN A 222 13.22 -1.85 3.90
CA ASN A 222 14.32 -2.56 4.53
C ASN A 222 14.14 -4.06 4.27
N PRO A 223 14.94 -4.67 3.39
CA PRO A 223 14.87 -6.10 3.10
C PRO A 223 14.91 -7.01 4.35
N GLU A 224 15.56 -6.57 5.44
CA GLU A 224 15.77 -7.34 6.66
C GLU A 224 14.78 -7.01 7.79
N ASP A 225 13.97 -5.96 7.65
CA ASP A 225 12.97 -5.57 8.65
C ASP A 225 11.67 -5.16 7.96
N ILE A 226 10.62 -5.95 8.19
CA ILE A 226 9.29 -5.71 7.65
C ILE A 226 8.67 -4.38 8.14
N HIS A 227 9.26 -3.73 9.15
CA HIS A 227 8.84 -2.43 9.68
C HIS A 227 9.85 -1.32 9.34
N PRO A 228 9.96 -0.87 8.07
CA PRO A 228 10.94 0.15 7.68
C PRO A 228 10.73 1.46 8.44
N LYS A 229 11.83 2.12 8.83
CA LYS A 229 11.80 3.25 9.76
C LYS A 229 11.49 4.61 9.12
N ASN A 230 11.69 4.76 7.81
CA ASN A 230 11.36 6.01 7.13
C ASN A 230 9.84 6.16 6.95
N LYS A 231 9.16 6.54 8.03
CA LYS A 231 7.72 6.82 8.06
C LYS A 231 7.39 8.24 7.61
N LEU A 232 8.39 9.12 7.61
CA LEU A 232 8.27 10.52 7.19
C LEU A 232 7.88 10.62 5.71
N ASP A 233 8.63 9.96 4.83
CA ASP A 233 8.37 10.04 3.40
C ASP A 233 7.07 9.34 3.01
N VAL A 234 6.68 8.27 3.71
CA VAL A 234 5.36 7.65 3.53
C VAL A 234 4.23 8.64 3.85
N GLY A 235 4.31 9.32 5.00
CA GLY A 235 3.31 10.32 5.39
C GLY A 235 3.26 11.52 4.44
N LYS A 236 4.42 12.01 3.99
CA LYS A 236 4.52 13.09 3.00
C LYS A 236 3.91 12.71 1.66
N ARG A 237 4.20 11.51 1.14
CA ARG A 237 3.64 11.03 -0.14
C ARG A 237 2.12 10.85 -0.05
N LEU A 238 1.60 10.36 1.07
CA LEU A 238 0.14 10.31 1.31
C LEU A 238 -0.48 11.71 1.34
N ALA A 239 0.20 12.68 1.95
CA ALA A 239 -0.28 14.07 2.00
C ALA A 239 -0.28 14.71 0.61
N LEU A 240 0.76 14.49 -0.21
CA LEU A 240 0.79 14.93 -1.60
C LEU A 240 -0.40 14.39 -2.40
N LEU A 241 -0.70 13.08 -2.27
CA LEU A 241 -1.89 12.47 -2.89
C LEU A 241 -3.18 13.16 -2.46
N ALA A 242 -3.36 13.39 -1.16
CA ALA A 242 -4.55 14.03 -0.63
C ALA A 242 -4.69 15.49 -1.08
N LEU A 243 -3.59 16.25 -1.05
CA LEU A 243 -3.57 17.65 -1.50
C LEU A 243 -4.00 17.75 -2.96
N ALA A 244 -3.41 16.92 -3.84
CA ALA A 244 -3.71 16.94 -5.26
C ALA A 244 -5.12 16.41 -5.59
N LYS A 245 -5.50 15.25 -5.04
CA LYS A 245 -6.72 14.53 -5.47
C LYS A 245 -7.96 14.81 -4.61
N THR A 246 -7.81 15.27 -3.36
CA THR A 246 -8.94 15.55 -2.45
C THR A 246 -9.15 17.03 -2.19
N TYR A 247 -8.06 17.80 -2.06
CA TYR A 247 -8.12 19.21 -1.67
C TYR A 247 -7.92 20.19 -2.84
N GLY A 248 -7.84 19.70 -4.08
CA GLY A 248 -7.83 20.53 -5.28
C GLY A 248 -6.60 21.41 -5.42
N LYS A 249 -5.45 20.98 -4.88
CA LYS A 249 -4.16 21.66 -5.11
C LYS A 249 -3.64 21.26 -6.49
N ASP A 250 -3.91 22.10 -7.48
CA ASP A 250 -3.47 21.91 -8.86
C ASP A 250 -1.95 21.96 -9.02
N ASN A 251 -1.43 21.37 -10.09
CA ASN A 251 -0.02 21.37 -10.48
C ASN A 251 0.95 20.71 -9.49
N LEU A 252 0.45 19.93 -8.52
CA LEU A 252 1.30 19.10 -7.66
C LEU A 252 1.62 17.76 -8.32
N VAL A 253 2.91 17.43 -8.40
CA VAL A 253 3.36 16.07 -8.76
C VAL A 253 3.25 15.20 -7.50
N TYR A 254 2.29 14.27 -7.51
CA TYR A 254 1.93 13.47 -6.34
C TYR A 254 2.26 11.97 -6.45
N SER A 255 2.72 11.52 -7.62
CA SER A 255 3.09 10.13 -7.86
C SER A 255 4.34 10.05 -8.74
N GLY A 256 5.09 8.97 -8.59
CA GLY A 256 6.22 8.62 -9.45
C GLY A 256 5.77 7.85 -10.69
N PRO A 257 6.70 7.47 -11.59
CA PRO A 257 6.36 6.83 -12.85
C PRO A 257 5.54 5.54 -12.69
N LEU A 258 4.41 5.46 -13.38
CA LEU A 258 3.58 4.26 -13.48
C LEU A 258 3.61 3.72 -14.91
N TYR A 259 3.90 2.44 -15.08
CA TYR A 259 3.92 1.81 -16.40
C TYR A 259 2.57 1.97 -17.11
N LYS A 260 2.62 2.43 -18.37
CA LYS A 260 1.46 2.66 -19.22
C LYS A 260 1.40 1.68 -20.40
N SER A 261 2.48 1.55 -21.14
CA SER A 261 2.52 0.75 -22.36
C SER A 261 3.94 0.42 -22.79
N MET A 262 4.07 -0.57 -23.66
CA MET A 262 5.32 -0.93 -24.30
C MET A 262 5.20 -0.99 -25.82
N LYS A 263 6.33 -0.84 -26.51
CA LYS A 263 6.49 -1.07 -27.94
C LYS A 263 7.80 -1.81 -28.20
N VAL A 264 7.74 -2.90 -28.96
CA VAL A 264 8.94 -3.61 -29.42
C VAL A 264 9.56 -2.82 -30.58
N GLU A 265 10.86 -2.53 -30.46
CA GLU A 265 11.67 -1.82 -31.45
C GLU A 265 12.89 -2.70 -31.76
N GLU A 266 12.75 -3.56 -32.78
CA GLU A 266 13.76 -4.56 -33.15
C GLU A 266 14.15 -5.46 -31.97
N ASN A 267 15.34 -5.26 -31.40
CA ASN A 267 15.88 -6.00 -30.27
C ASN A 267 15.72 -5.28 -28.92
N LYS A 268 14.92 -4.22 -28.87
CA LYS A 268 14.65 -3.42 -27.66
C LYS A 268 13.15 -3.34 -27.38
N ILE A 269 12.82 -3.00 -26.14
CA ILE A 269 11.46 -2.62 -25.75
C ILE A 269 11.49 -1.18 -25.24
N ARG A 270 10.66 -0.33 -25.84
CA ARG A 270 10.39 1.03 -25.37
C ARG A 270 9.20 1.03 -24.42
N LEU A 271 9.37 1.61 -23.24
CA LEU A 271 8.36 1.72 -22.20
C LEU A 271 7.89 3.16 -22.05
N ASN A 272 6.57 3.34 -21.93
CA ASN A 272 5.93 4.61 -21.65
C ASN A 272 5.33 4.60 -20.24
N PHE A 273 5.32 5.77 -19.62
CA PHE A 273 4.88 5.93 -18.23
C PHE A 273 3.88 7.08 -18.09
N GLU A 274 2.96 6.94 -17.14
CA GLU A 274 2.23 8.06 -16.54
C GLU A 274 3.05 8.64 -15.37
N HIS A 275 2.63 9.80 -14.86
CA HIS A 275 3.25 10.43 -13.69
C HIS A 275 4.76 10.67 -13.80
N THR A 276 5.20 11.05 -14.99
CA THR A 276 6.60 11.41 -15.28
C THR A 276 7.02 12.76 -14.71
N GLY A 277 6.08 13.55 -14.16
CA GLY A 277 6.37 14.90 -13.65
C GLY A 277 7.02 15.78 -14.71
N THR A 278 8.08 16.50 -14.34
CA THR A 278 8.90 17.29 -15.28
C THR A 278 9.96 16.44 -16.03
N GLY A 279 9.99 15.13 -15.79
CA GLY A 279 10.82 14.17 -16.52
C GLY A 279 11.23 12.98 -15.69
N LEU A 280 11.76 11.96 -16.36
CA LEU A 280 12.31 10.77 -15.72
C LEU A 280 13.70 11.05 -15.13
N PHE A 281 14.03 10.35 -14.05
CA PHE A 281 15.28 10.49 -13.31
C PHE A 281 15.82 9.13 -12.86
N CYS A 282 17.14 8.97 -12.92
CA CYS A 282 17.87 7.84 -12.38
C CYS A 282 18.70 8.31 -11.19
N LYS A 283 18.45 7.73 -10.01
CA LYS A 283 19.25 7.99 -8.82
C LYS A 283 20.52 7.13 -8.86
N GLY A 284 21.55 7.64 -9.52
CA GLY A 284 22.83 6.94 -9.77
C GLY A 284 23.19 6.95 -11.25
N GLU A 285 24.20 6.16 -11.62
CA GLU A 285 24.75 6.20 -12.99
C GLU A 285 23.88 5.47 -14.03
N LYS A 286 23.25 4.35 -13.64
CA LYS A 286 22.45 3.49 -14.53
C LYS A 286 21.20 3.01 -13.83
N LEU A 287 20.12 2.85 -14.58
CA LEU A 287 18.88 2.26 -14.09
C LEU A 287 19.11 0.79 -13.70
N THR A 288 18.54 0.37 -12.58
CA THR A 288 18.68 -0.99 -12.04
C THR A 288 17.35 -1.74 -11.99
N HIS A 289 17.42 -3.06 -11.78
CA HIS A 289 16.26 -3.95 -11.58
C HIS A 289 15.30 -4.06 -12.77
N PHE A 290 15.80 -3.86 -13.99
CA PHE A 290 15.08 -4.22 -15.21
C PHE A 290 15.49 -5.62 -15.67
N THR A 291 14.50 -6.45 -15.99
CA THR A 291 14.70 -7.72 -16.67
C THR A 291 13.86 -7.80 -17.93
N ILE A 292 14.35 -8.52 -18.94
CA ILE A 292 13.71 -8.64 -20.26
C ILE A 292 13.67 -10.12 -20.66
N ALA A 293 12.59 -10.54 -21.31
CA ALA A 293 12.38 -11.91 -21.75
C ALA A 293 11.96 -11.98 -23.22
N GLY A 294 12.32 -13.09 -23.87
CA GLY A 294 11.79 -13.49 -25.17
C GLY A 294 10.54 -14.36 -25.00
N LYS A 295 10.11 -15.00 -26.11
CA LYS A 295 8.93 -15.90 -26.10
C LYS A 295 9.13 -17.17 -25.24
N ASP A 296 10.36 -17.47 -24.85
CA ASP A 296 10.73 -18.57 -23.95
C ASP A 296 10.42 -18.27 -22.47
N GLN A 297 9.99 -17.04 -22.17
CA GLN A 297 9.62 -16.57 -20.82
C GLN A 297 10.78 -16.55 -19.81
N ASN A 298 12.03 -16.72 -20.28
CA ASN A 298 13.21 -16.62 -19.43
C ASN A 298 13.61 -15.14 -19.29
N PHE A 299 13.54 -14.62 -18.07
CA PHE A 299 13.94 -13.25 -17.77
C PHE A 299 15.45 -13.14 -17.56
N TYR A 300 16.08 -12.23 -18.28
CA TYR A 300 17.49 -11.88 -18.13
C TYR A 300 17.63 -10.43 -17.65
N SER A 301 18.71 -10.14 -16.91
CA SER A 301 19.08 -8.75 -16.61
C SER A 301 19.21 -7.93 -17.90
N ALA A 302 18.71 -6.70 -17.86
CA ALA A 302 18.63 -5.82 -19.01
C ALA A 302 19.27 -4.45 -18.71
N GLU A 303 19.89 -3.87 -19.74
CA GLU A 303 20.26 -2.47 -19.73
C GLU A 303 18.99 -1.64 -19.99
N ALA A 304 18.78 -0.61 -19.17
CA ALA A 304 17.68 0.33 -19.30
C ALA A 304 18.22 1.76 -19.36
N VAL A 305 17.78 2.51 -20.37
CA VAL A 305 18.23 3.89 -20.64
C VAL A 305 17.02 4.81 -20.75
N ILE A 306 17.07 5.96 -20.06
CA ILE A 306 16.07 7.02 -20.21
C ILE A 306 16.27 7.68 -21.57
N ASP A 307 15.21 7.69 -22.39
CA ASP A 307 15.16 8.33 -23.70
C ASP A 307 13.93 9.25 -23.75
N GLY A 308 14.16 10.53 -23.45
CA GLY A 308 13.09 11.52 -23.29
C GLY A 308 12.10 11.14 -22.18
N PRO A 309 10.79 11.01 -22.48
CA PRO A 309 9.78 10.57 -21.52
C PRO A 309 9.64 9.03 -21.43
N THR A 310 10.53 8.28 -22.08
CA THR A 310 10.45 6.81 -22.20
C THR A 310 11.70 6.13 -21.63
N ILE A 311 11.63 4.80 -21.49
CA ILE A 311 12.80 3.96 -21.20
C ILE A 311 12.97 2.97 -22.34
N LEU A 312 14.19 2.83 -22.85
CA LEU A 312 14.61 1.75 -23.74
C LEU A 312 15.27 0.64 -22.93
N VAL A 313 14.78 -0.59 -23.09
CA VAL A 313 15.26 -1.78 -22.39
C VAL A 313 15.78 -2.82 -23.39
N SER A 314 16.97 -3.37 -23.16
CA SER A 314 17.58 -4.38 -24.03
C SER A 314 18.53 -5.32 -23.29
N SER A 315 18.76 -6.50 -23.84
CA SER A 315 19.76 -7.45 -23.32
C SER A 315 20.40 -8.22 -24.48
N ASP A 316 21.72 -8.41 -24.45
CA ASP A 316 22.43 -9.18 -25.48
C ASP A 316 21.97 -10.64 -25.56
N LYS A 317 21.40 -11.15 -24.47
CA LYS A 317 20.83 -12.51 -24.34
C LYS A 317 19.45 -12.66 -24.98
N VAL A 318 18.75 -11.56 -25.26
CA VAL A 318 17.36 -11.57 -25.78
C VAL A 318 17.29 -10.84 -27.10
N LYS A 319 17.37 -11.59 -28.21
CA LYS A 319 17.36 -11.00 -29.57
C LYS A 319 15.98 -10.55 -30.04
N ILE A 320 14.92 -11.22 -29.59
CA ILE A 320 13.52 -10.91 -29.93
C ILE A 320 12.75 -10.75 -28.61
N PRO A 321 12.79 -9.56 -27.99
CA PRO A 321 12.16 -9.36 -26.70
C PRO A 321 10.63 -9.22 -26.83
N VAL A 322 9.90 -9.73 -25.85
CA VAL A 322 8.44 -9.65 -25.78
C VAL A 322 7.90 -9.17 -24.44
N ALA A 323 8.72 -9.17 -23.38
CA ALA A 323 8.30 -8.76 -22.05
C ALA A 323 9.43 -8.09 -21.26
N VAL A 324 9.07 -7.13 -20.40
CA VAL A 324 9.94 -6.49 -19.40
C VAL A 324 9.30 -6.60 -18.02
N ARG A 325 10.14 -6.76 -16.99
CA ARG A 325 9.78 -6.60 -15.59
C ARG A 325 10.70 -5.57 -14.93
N PHE A 326 10.15 -4.81 -13.98
CA PHE A 326 10.89 -3.84 -13.18
C PHE A 326 10.59 -4.05 -11.70
N ALA A 327 11.64 -4.14 -10.89
CA ALA A 327 11.57 -4.31 -9.43
C ALA A 327 10.64 -5.46 -8.99
N PHE A 328 10.80 -6.61 -9.65
CA PHE A 328 9.91 -7.77 -9.55
C PHE A 328 10.48 -8.92 -8.69
N ALA A 329 11.37 -8.61 -7.73
CA ALA A 329 11.74 -9.51 -6.64
C ALA A 329 11.39 -8.92 -5.26
N ASN A 330 11.30 -9.76 -4.24
CA ASN A 330 10.83 -9.39 -2.90
C ASN A 330 11.52 -8.15 -2.31
N SER A 331 12.85 -8.14 -2.39
CA SER A 331 13.74 -7.17 -1.75
C SER A 331 14.35 -6.14 -2.70
N ASP A 332 13.81 -5.97 -3.91
CA ASP A 332 14.33 -5.00 -4.88
C ASP A 332 14.24 -3.56 -4.36
N GLU A 333 15.37 -2.85 -4.38
CA GLU A 333 15.50 -1.43 -4.04
C GLU A 333 15.98 -0.63 -5.27
N PRO A 334 15.08 -0.38 -6.25
CA PRO A 334 15.43 0.24 -7.53
C PRO A 334 15.69 1.74 -7.43
N ASN A 335 16.26 2.28 -8.49
CA ASN A 335 16.67 3.68 -8.56
C ASN A 335 15.97 4.52 -9.65
N PHE A 336 14.78 4.13 -10.09
CA PHE A 336 14.00 4.81 -11.11
C PHE A 336 12.94 5.75 -10.49
N TYR A 337 12.97 7.03 -10.85
CA TYR A 337 12.11 8.08 -10.30
C TYR A 337 11.62 9.04 -11.41
N ASN A 338 10.73 9.96 -11.05
CA ASN A 338 10.64 11.25 -11.74
C ASN A 338 11.59 12.29 -11.12
N LYS A 339 11.74 13.45 -11.77
CA LYS A 339 12.62 14.54 -11.34
C LYS A 339 12.22 15.19 -10.02
N GLU A 340 10.97 15.02 -9.60
CA GLU A 340 10.47 15.46 -8.29
C GLU A 340 10.85 14.51 -7.15
N GLY A 341 11.53 13.40 -7.47
CA GLY A 341 12.06 12.46 -6.49
C GLY A 341 11.05 11.41 -6.02
N LEU A 342 9.96 11.19 -6.76
CA LEU A 342 8.99 10.14 -6.47
C LEU A 342 9.33 8.85 -7.25
N PRO A 343 9.43 7.69 -6.57
CA PRO A 343 9.89 6.45 -7.16
C PRO A 343 8.85 5.81 -8.09
N ALA A 344 9.33 5.10 -9.10
CA ALA A 344 8.49 4.27 -9.96
C ALA A 344 8.01 3.01 -9.23
N SER A 345 6.80 2.56 -9.56
CA SER A 345 6.21 1.34 -8.98
C SER A 345 6.69 0.06 -9.70
N THR A 346 6.73 -1.07 -8.98
CA THR A 346 6.91 -2.42 -9.58
C THR A 346 5.92 -2.64 -10.72
N PHE A 347 6.39 -3.19 -11.84
CA PHE A 347 5.50 -3.59 -12.94
C PHE A 347 6.06 -4.75 -13.75
N ARG A 348 5.17 -5.38 -14.52
CA ARG A 348 5.50 -6.24 -15.65
C ARG A 348 4.69 -5.85 -16.87
N THR A 349 5.15 -6.26 -18.04
CA THR A 349 4.46 -6.07 -19.32
C THR A 349 3.86 -7.35 -19.89
N ASP A 350 4.18 -8.51 -19.29
CA ASP A 350 3.57 -9.80 -19.60
C ASP A 350 2.29 -10.05 -18.80
N ASN A 351 1.50 -11.02 -19.24
CA ASN A 351 0.35 -11.57 -18.52
C ASN A 351 0.56 -13.05 -18.17
N TRP A 352 1.81 -13.50 -18.09
CA TRP A 352 2.13 -14.90 -17.83
C TRP A 352 1.82 -15.26 -16.37
N GLU A 353 1.75 -16.54 -16.06
CA GLU A 353 1.55 -16.99 -14.68
C GLU A 353 2.72 -16.52 -13.78
N ILE A 354 2.39 -16.07 -12.57
CA ILE A 354 3.40 -15.73 -11.55
C ILE A 354 3.68 -16.99 -10.75
N ILE A 355 4.85 -17.60 -10.97
CA ILE A 355 5.27 -18.77 -10.23
C ILE A 355 5.93 -18.31 -8.92
N THR A 356 5.19 -18.38 -7.81
CA THR A 356 5.66 -17.98 -6.48
C THR A 356 6.22 -19.13 -5.64
N GLU A 357 6.28 -20.32 -6.20
CA GLU A 357 6.86 -21.50 -5.56
C GLU A 357 8.26 -21.76 -6.11
N ASP A 358 9.14 -22.32 -5.28
CA ASP A 358 10.41 -22.82 -5.77
C ASP A 358 10.12 -23.95 -6.77
N LYS A 359 10.77 -23.90 -7.94
CA LYS A 359 10.74 -25.05 -8.85
C LYS A 359 11.66 -26.11 -8.24
N ASP A 360 11.07 -27.20 -7.78
CA ASP A 360 11.78 -28.40 -7.30
C ASP A 360 12.83 -28.93 -8.29
#